data_AF-A0A7X6M2Z5-F1
#
_entry.id   AF-A0A7X6M2Z5-F1
#
_cell.length_a   1.000
_cell.length_b   1.000
_cell.length_c   1.000
_cell.angle_alpha   90.00
_cell.angle_beta   90.00
_cell.angle_gamma   90.00
#
_symmetry.space_group_name_H-M   'P 1'
#
loop_
_entity.id
_entity.type
_entity.pdbx_description
1 polymer ?
#
loop_
_entity_poly.entity_id
_entity_poly.type
_entity_poly.pdbx_seq_one_letter_code
_entity_poly.pdbx_strand_id
1 'polypeptide(L)'
;MTSWIMSDEPKVIRSAFSKTDQPGATVTGLVVSQELTTQQDPKTGKPKMRQGKPIPLLEVVILTDRKTDPDDDGARKLFVRGNLQKAIKAAILAAGDDDLHTGARLTVQYTGTGQAFSADYAPPKLYRAKYEPADEATIAEVATYLGHDDE
;
A
#
# COMPACT_ATOMS: atom_id res chain seq x y z
N MET A 1 -17.28 -38.30 -10.92
CA MET A 1 -15.91 -37.74 -10.93
C MET A 1 -16.04 -36.29 -10.53
N THR A 2 -15.84 -35.98 -9.26
CA THR A 2 -15.94 -34.61 -8.76
C THR A 2 -14.63 -33.91 -9.08
N SER A 3 -14.64 -33.08 -10.12
CA SER A 3 -13.53 -32.20 -10.47
C SER A 3 -13.44 -31.10 -9.42
N TRP A 4 -12.33 -31.09 -8.69
CA TRP A 4 -11.96 -30.07 -7.72
C TRP A 4 -10.95 -29.15 -8.41
N ILE A 5 -11.44 -28.15 -9.16
CA ILE A 5 -10.62 -27.06 -9.67
C ILE A 5 -11.39 -25.78 -9.35
N MET A 6 -11.23 -25.33 -8.12
CA MET A 6 -11.23 -23.91 -7.79
C MET A 6 -9.79 -23.64 -7.36
N SER A 7 -8.95 -23.21 -8.30
CA SER A 7 -7.68 -22.56 -7.95
C SER A 7 -8.01 -21.14 -7.48
N ASP A 8 -8.77 -21.04 -6.38
CA ASP A 8 -9.12 -19.79 -5.72
C ASP A 8 -8.14 -19.55 -4.56
N GLU A 9 -6.83 -19.77 -4.81
CA GLU A 9 -5.82 -19.46 -3.81
C GLU A 9 -5.78 -17.93 -3.65
N PRO A 10 -6.12 -17.39 -2.47
CA PRO A 10 -6.21 -15.96 -2.29
C PRO A 10 -4.82 -15.35 -2.51
N LYS A 11 -4.72 -14.45 -3.50
CA LYS A 11 -3.51 -13.68 -3.79
C LYS A 11 -2.87 -13.14 -2.52
N VAL A 12 -1.62 -13.52 -2.29
CA VAL A 12 -0.94 -13.25 -1.02
C VAL A 12 -0.36 -11.83 -1.02
N ILE A 13 -1.17 -10.87 -0.58
CA ILE A 13 -0.72 -9.47 -0.51
C ILE A 13 0.22 -9.26 0.69
N ARG A 14 1.50 -9.02 0.41
CA ARG A 14 2.52 -8.72 1.43
C ARG A 14 2.55 -7.23 1.79
N SER A 15 3.14 -6.87 2.93
CA SER A 15 3.36 -5.45 3.27
C SER A 15 4.45 -4.84 2.38
N ALA A 16 4.23 -3.61 1.89
CA ALA A 16 5.22 -2.88 1.10
C ALA A 16 6.46 -2.47 1.91
N PHE A 17 6.27 -2.23 3.22
CA PHE A 17 7.34 -1.94 4.17
C PHE A 17 7.21 -2.83 5.41
N SER A 18 8.32 -3.39 5.85
CA SER A 18 8.47 -4.15 7.08
C SER A 18 8.88 -3.25 8.26
N LYS A 19 8.87 -3.80 9.49
CA LYS A 19 9.42 -3.11 10.66
C LYS A 19 10.94 -2.96 10.60
N THR A 20 11.63 -3.79 9.82
CA THR A 20 13.09 -3.89 9.76
C THR A 20 13.71 -3.15 8.58
N ASP A 21 12.90 -2.55 7.70
CA ASP A 21 13.45 -1.79 6.57
C ASP A 21 14.33 -0.63 7.05
N GLN A 22 15.41 -0.40 6.33
CA GLN A 22 16.34 0.69 6.56
C GLN A 22 16.02 1.89 5.66
N PRO A 23 16.37 3.12 6.08
CA PRO A 23 16.27 4.29 5.22
C PRO A 23 16.95 4.05 3.87
N GLY A 24 16.31 4.46 2.78
CA GLY A 24 16.70 4.14 1.41
C GLY A 24 15.86 3.04 0.77
N ALA A 25 15.14 2.22 1.56
CA ALA A 25 14.20 1.25 1.04
C ALA A 25 13.12 1.94 0.19
N THR A 26 12.99 1.49 -1.05
CA THR A 26 12.03 2.01 -2.03
C THR A 26 11.08 0.89 -2.42
N VAL A 27 9.85 1.23 -2.77
CA VAL A 27 8.89 0.35 -3.46
C VAL A 27 8.27 1.13 -4.60
N THR A 28 8.14 0.49 -5.76
CA THR A 28 7.51 1.06 -6.95
C THR A 28 6.53 0.05 -7.50
N GLY A 29 5.34 0.50 -7.86
CA GLY A 29 4.32 -0.35 -8.45
C GLY A 29 3.14 0.42 -9.01
N LEU A 30 2.25 -0.30 -9.69
CA LEU A 30 0.98 0.23 -10.20
C LEU A 30 -0.11 0.11 -9.13
N VAL A 31 -0.89 1.14 -8.90
CA VAL A 31 -2.02 1.08 -7.96
C VAL A 31 -3.08 0.13 -8.49
N VAL A 32 -3.41 -0.90 -7.71
CA VAL A 32 -4.40 -1.93 -8.07
C VAL A 32 -5.73 -1.66 -7.37
N SER A 33 -5.69 -1.43 -6.07
CA SER A 33 -6.89 -1.24 -5.26
C SER A 33 -6.65 -0.31 -4.08
N GLN A 34 -7.75 0.25 -3.60
CA GLN A 34 -7.78 1.18 -2.48
C GLN A 34 -8.97 0.82 -1.59
N GLU A 35 -8.73 0.69 -0.29
CA GLU A 35 -9.78 0.36 0.67
C GLU A 35 -9.65 1.23 1.92
N LEU A 36 -10.76 1.77 2.40
CA LEU A 36 -10.80 2.48 3.67
C LEU A 36 -11.16 1.51 4.79
N THR A 37 -10.15 1.14 5.59
CA THR A 37 -10.30 0.28 6.76
C THR A 37 -10.17 1.11 8.05
N THR A 38 -9.94 0.42 9.18
CA THR A 38 -9.77 1.05 10.49
C THR A 38 -8.37 0.76 11.04
N GLN A 39 -7.71 1.78 11.58
CA GLN A 39 -6.43 1.60 12.26
C GLN A 39 -6.62 0.73 13.51
N GLN A 40 -5.76 -0.26 13.70
CA GLN A 40 -5.69 -1.03 14.95
C GLN A 40 -4.69 -0.40 15.92
N ASP A 41 -4.99 -0.49 17.21
CA ASP A 41 -4.07 -0.14 18.28
C ASP A 41 -2.99 -1.25 18.38
N PRO A 42 -1.69 -0.92 18.27
CA PRO A 42 -0.64 -1.93 18.23
C PRO A 42 -0.39 -2.63 19.57
N LYS A 43 -0.88 -2.08 20.69
CA LYS A 43 -0.76 -2.69 22.02
C LYS A 43 -1.92 -3.65 22.31
N THR A 44 -3.13 -3.30 21.87
CA THR A 44 -4.36 -4.04 22.23
C THR A 44 -4.96 -4.85 21.08
N GLY A 45 -4.58 -4.60 19.83
CA GLY A 45 -5.16 -5.21 18.63
C GLY A 45 -6.59 -4.74 18.30
N LYS A 46 -7.17 -3.85 19.12
CA LYS A 46 -8.54 -3.35 18.92
C LYS A 46 -8.55 -2.15 17.97
N PRO A 47 -9.70 -1.83 17.34
CA PRO A 47 -9.86 -0.58 16.59
C PRO A 47 -9.44 0.64 17.40
N LYS A 48 -8.58 1.46 16.81
CA LYS A 48 -8.11 2.70 17.40
C LYS A 48 -9.20 3.76 17.30
N MET A 49 -9.55 4.34 18.43
CA MET A 49 -10.62 5.32 18.53
C MET A 49 -10.06 6.73 18.76
N ARG A 50 -10.72 7.74 18.17
CA ARG A 50 -10.51 9.16 18.47
C ARG A 50 -11.88 9.80 18.70
N GLN A 51 -12.10 10.32 19.91
CA GLN A 51 -13.39 10.93 20.30
C GLN A 51 -14.60 10.02 20.02
N GLY A 52 -14.48 8.73 20.37
CA GLY A 52 -15.55 7.73 20.18
C GLY A 52 -15.76 7.22 18.75
N LYS A 53 -14.99 7.72 17.76
CA LYS A 53 -15.07 7.25 16.37
C LYS A 53 -13.81 6.47 15.97
N PRO A 54 -13.93 5.40 15.17
CA PRO A 54 -12.79 4.70 14.59
C PRO A 54 -11.92 5.64 13.75
N ILE A 55 -10.61 5.49 13.85
CA ILE A 55 -9.68 6.25 13.00
C ILE A 55 -9.52 5.49 11.66
N PRO A 56 -9.83 6.12 10.52
CA PRO A 56 -9.71 5.47 9.22
C PRO A 56 -8.25 5.18 8.86
N LEU A 57 -8.06 4.12 8.08
CA LEU A 57 -6.79 3.74 7.45
C LEU A 57 -7.04 3.52 5.97
N LEU A 58 -6.32 4.24 5.11
CA LEU A 58 -6.33 3.93 3.69
C LEU A 58 -5.32 2.81 3.43
N GLU A 59 -5.79 1.68 2.94
CA GLU A 59 -4.96 0.59 2.45
C GLU A 59 -4.89 0.70 0.93
N VAL A 60 -3.68 0.80 0.39
CA VAL A 60 -3.44 0.85 -1.06
C VAL A 60 -2.64 -0.38 -1.43
N VAL A 61 -3.12 -1.14 -2.41
CA VAL A 61 -2.37 -2.26 -2.98
C VAL A 61 -1.68 -1.77 -4.25
N ILE A 62 -0.37 -1.99 -4.34
CA ILE A 62 0.41 -1.73 -5.54
C ILE A 62 0.98 -3.05 -6.09
N LEU A 63 0.91 -3.25 -7.40
CA LEU A 63 1.54 -4.36 -8.10
C LEU A 63 3.01 -4.02 -8.36
N THR A 64 3.91 -4.84 -7.83
CA THR A 64 5.36 -4.68 -7.98
C THR A 64 5.97 -5.88 -8.69
N ASP A 65 7.23 -5.75 -9.11
CA ASP A 65 8.04 -6.83 -9.67
C ASP A 65 8.64 -7.77 -8.60
N ARG A 66 8.38 -7.51 -7.32
CA ARG A 66 9.02 -8.23 -6.21
C ARG A 66 8.26 -9.49 -5.85
N LYS A 67 8.80 -10.67 -6.15
CA LYS A 67 8.25 -11.95 -5.70
C LYS A 67 9.20 -12.60 -4.71
N THR A 68 8.74 -12.92 -3.50
CA THR A 68 9.57 -13.53 -2.45
C THR A 68 9.45 -15.05 -2.39
N ASP A 69 8.35 -15.60 -2.90
CA ASP A 69 8.03 -17.03 -2.90
C ASP A 69 7.08 -17.35 -4.07
N PRO A 70 6.82 -18.63 -4.40
CA PRO A 70 5.97 -19.00 -5.54
C PRO A 70 4.53 -18.48 -5.47
N ASP A 71 4.02 -18.21 -4.27
CA ASP A 71 2.65 -17.78 -4.02
C ASP A 71 2.55 -16.23 -3.95
N ASP A 72 3.69 -15.54 -4.02
CA ASP A 72 3.79 -14.08 -4.03
C ASP A 72 3.74 -13.55 -5.47
N ASP A 73 2.57 -13.04 -5.84
CA ASP A 73 2.31 -12.44 -7.14
C ASP A 73 2.96 -11.07 -7.36
N GLY A 74 3.58 -10.50 -6.33
CA GLY A 74 4.21 -9.18 -6.36
C GLY A 74 3.34 -8.04 -5.82
N ALA A 75 2.13 -8.33 -5.35
CA ALA A 75 1.27 -7.32 -4.73
C ALA A 75 1.79 -6.89 -3.37
N ARG A 76 1.80 -5.58 -3.13
CA ARG A 76 2.27 -4.96 -1.89
C ARG A 76 1.27 -3.98 -1.34
N LYS A 77 0.93 -4.13 -0.06
CA LYS A 77 0.03 -3.24 0.66
C LYS A 77 0.77 -2.11 1.35
N LEU A 78 0.35 -0.89 1.08
CA LEU A 78 0.72 0.35 1.76
C LEU A 78 -0.37 0.71 2.76
N PHE A 79 0.01 0.86 4.03
CA PHE A 79 -0.87 1.38 5.08
C PHE A 79 -0.73 2.90 5.13
N VAL A 80 -1.50 3.60 4.30
CA VAL A 80 -1.38 5.04 4.04
C VAL A 80 -1.96 5.85 5.21
N ARG A 81 -1.05 6.33 6.07
CA ARG A 81 -1.37 7.20 7.21
C ARG A 81 -0.21 8.13 7.52
N GLY A 82 -0.48 9.22 8.25
CA GLY A 82 0.56 10.10 8.79
C GLY A 82 1.48 10.66 7.71
N ASN A 83 2.80 10.47 7.86
CA ASN A 83 3.79 11.01 6.92
C ASN A 83 3.72 10.39 5.52
N LEU A 84 3.32 9.11 5.41
CA LEU A 84 3.14 8.47 4.11
C LEU A 84 1.98 9.11 3.33
N GLN A 85 0.85 9.34 4.00
CA GLN A 85 -0.28 10.03 3.40
C GLN A 85 0.09 11.44 2.92
N LYS A 86 0.86 12.19 3.72
CA LYS A 86 1.36 13.52 3.32
C LYS A 86 2.24 13.45 2.08
N ALA A 87 3.17 12.48 2.03
CA ALA A 87 4.09 12.30 0.91
C ALA A 87 3.34 11.95 -0.39
N ILE A 88 2.41 10.99 -0.33
CA ILE A 88 1.60 10.58 -1.49
C ILE A 88 0.72 11.73 -1.98
N LYS A 89 0.01 12.41 -1.07
CA LYS A 89 -0.84 13.56 -1.44
C LYS A 89 -0.02 14.67 -2.12
N ALA A 90 1.16 14.99 -1.58
CA ALA A 90 2.03 15.99 -2.19
C ALA A 90 2.50 15.56 -3.60
N ALA A 91 2.77 14.27 -3.80
CA ALA A 91 3.19 13.74 -5.11
C ALA A 91 2.05 13.78 -6.15
N ILE A 92 0.82 13.43 -5.75
CA ILE A 92 -0.37 13.52 -6.61
C ILE A 92 -0.60 14.96 -7.07
N LEU A 93 -0.64 15.91 -6.12
CA LEU A 93 -0.83 17.33 -6.43
C LEU A 93 0.30 17.89 -7.31
N ALA A 94 1.54 17.43 -7.11
CA ALA A 94 2.67 17.84 -7.94
C ALA A 94 2.59 17.32 -9.39
N ALA A 95 1.86 16.22 -9.62
CA ALA A 95 1.60 15.69 -10.95
C ALA A 95 0.37 16.33 -11.63
N GLY A 96 -0.37 17.19 -10.93
CA GLY A 96 -1.57 17.87 -11.45
C GLY A 96 -2.88 17.12 -11.26
N ASP A 97 -2.86 15.97 -10.56
CA ASP A 97 -4.06 15.21 -10.20
C ASP A 97 -4.62 15.65 -8.83
N ASP A 98 -5.85 15.25 -8.54
CA ASP A 98 -6.55 15.52 -7.27
C ASP A 98 -6.74 14.28 -6.39
N ASP A 99 -6.64 13.09 -6.97
CA ASP A 99 -6.81 11.82 -6.27
C ASP A 99 -5.81 10.73 -6.72
N LEU A 100 -5.77 9.62 -5.98
CA LEU A 100 -4.98 8.44 -6.33
C LEU A 100 -5.80 7.56 -7.27
N HIS A 101 -5.33 7.35 -8.50
CA HIS A 101 -6.04 6.53 -9.48
C HIS A 101 -5.47 5.10 -9.59
N THR A 102 -6.35 4.12 -9.81
CA THR A 102 -5.96 2.77 -10.24
C THR A 102 -5.20 2.86 -11.57
N GLY A 103 -4.13 2.07 -11.71
CA GLY A 103 -3.20 2.14 -12.85
C GLY A 103 -2.07 3.15 -12.67
N ALA A 104 -2.19 4.12 -11.75
CA ALA A 104 -1.12 5.10 -11.55
C ALA A 104 0.15 4.44 -10.99
N ARG A 105 1.32 4.89 -11.44
CA ARG A 105 2.59 4.40 -10.88
C ARG A 105 2.94 5.18 -9.63
N LEU A 106 3.05 4.47 -8.51
CA LEU A 106 3.43 5.04 -7.24
C LEU A 106 4.81 4.51 -6.82
N THR A 107 5.76 5.42 -6.62
CA THR A 107 7.05 5.13 -6.01
C THR A 107 7.10 5.75 -4.62
N VAL A 108 7.41 4.95 -3.61
CA VAL A 108 7.55 5.40 -2.22
C VAL A 108 8.91 4.98 -1.71
N GLN A 109 9.66 5.94 -1.16
CA GLN A 109 10.91 5.69 -0.47
C GLN A 109 10.79 6.03 1.00
N TYR A 110 11.20 5.11 1.87
CA TYR A 110 11.42 5.36 3.29
C TYR A 110 12.74 6.12 3.46
N THR A 111 12.69 7.35 3.96
CA THR A 111 13.86 8.26 3.96
C THR A 111 14.55 8.39 5.32
N GLY A 112 13.97 7.86 6.40
CA GLY A 112 14.47 8.04 7.76
C GLY A 112 13.35 8.13 8.78
N THR A 113 13.69 8.37 10.04
CA THR A 113 12.71 8.55 11.11
C THR A 113 12.62 10.01 11.55
N GLY A 114 11.43 10.42 11.98
CA GLY A 114 11.23 11.71 12.66
C GLY A 114 11.44 11.58 14.18
N GLN A 115 11.15 12.64 14.92
CA GLN A 115 11.20 12.61 16.38
C GLN A 115 10.08 11.72 16.95
N ALA A 116 10.42 10.82 17.86
CA ALA A 116 9.42 10.07 18.62
C ALA A 116 8.57 11.01 19.48
N PHE A 117 7.28 10.73 19.58
CA PHE A 117 6.35 11.53 20.39
C PHE A 117 6.67 11.45 21.89
N SER A 118 7.05 10.26 22.37
CA SER A 118 7.60 10.03 23.71
C SER A 118 8.49 8.79 23.70
N ALA A 119 9.18 8.50 24.80
CA ALA A 119 10.07 7.34 24.94
C ALA A 119 9.38 5.99 24.67
N ASP A 120 8.06 5.91 24.86
CA ASP A 120 7.27 4.68 24.67
C ASP A 120 6.87 4.42 23.22
N TYR A 121 7.14 5.35 22.30
CA TYR A 121 6.73 5.26 20.91
C TYR A 121 7.92 5.16 19.97
N ALA A 122 7.82 4.24 19.01
CA ALA A 122 8.78 4.18 17.92
C ALA A 122 8.76 5.51 17.14
N PRO A 123 9.92 6.05 16.76
CA PRO A 123 10.04 7.17 15.84
C PRO A 123 9.21 6.94 14.56
N PRO A 124 8.40 7.91 14.11
CA PRO A 124 7.58 7.72 12.92
C PRO A 124 8.46 7.68 11.67
N LYS A 125 8.18 6.74 10.76
CA LYS A 125 8.84 6.70 9.44
C LYS A 125 8.50 7.96 8.64
N LEU A 126 9.49 8.49 7.93
CA LEU A 126 9.41 9.59 6.97
C LEU A 126 9.51 9.02 5.56
N TYR A 127 8.81 9.64 4.62
CA TYR A 127 8.71 9.14 3.26
C TYR A 127 8.84 10.25 2.24
N ARG A 128 9.37 9.89 1.07
CA ARG A 128 9.22 10.63 -0.18
C ARG A 128 8.41 9.78 -1.14
N ALA A 129 7.50 10.41 -1.88
CA ALA A 129 6.75 9.72 -2.93
C ALA A 129 6.93 10.42 -4.28
N LYS A 130 6.81 9.64 -5.35
CA LYS A 130 6.61 10.11 -6.72
C LYS A 130 5.35 9.41 -7.24
N TYR A 131 4.49 10.17 -7.89
CA TYR A 131 3.27 9.71 -8.51
C TYR A 131 3.34 10.05 -10.00
N GLU A 132 2.98 9.10 -10.83
CA GLU A 132 2.83 9.26 -12.27
C GLU A 132 1.39 8.84 -12.62
N PRO A 133 0.58 9.72 -13.25
CA PRO A 133 -0.80 9.41 -13.61
C PRO A 133 -0.92 8.12 -14.42
N ALA A 134 -2.07 7.47 -14.29
CA ALA A 134 -2.38 6.29 -15.08
C ALA A 134 -2.47 6.65 -16.57
N ASP A 135 -2.04 5.72 -17.42
CA ASP A 135 -2.24 5.75 -18.86
C ASP A 135 -2.95 4.47 -19.31
N GLU A 136 -3.33 4.39 -20.58
CA GLU A 136 -4.09 3.26 -21.12
C GLU A 136 -3.35 1.92 -20.94
N ALA A 137 -2.02 1.94 -21.06
CA ALA A 137 -1.18 0.74 -20.92
C ALA A 137 -1.15 0.23 -19.47
N THR A 138 -0.94 1.12 -18.51
CA THR A 138 -0.90 0.76 -17.08
C THR A 138 -2.28 0.36 -16.54
N ILE A 139 -3.36 0.96 -17.06
CA ILE A 139 -4.72 0.53 -16.76
C ILE A 139 -4.96 -0.89 -17.29
N ALA A 140 -4.56 -1.19 -18.53
CA ALA A 140 -4.69 -2.52 -19.11
C ALA A 140 -3.87 -3.58 -18.37
N GLU A 141 -2.68 -3.22 -17.88
CA GLU A 141 -1.84 -4.10 -17.06
C GLU A 141 -2.53 -4.45 -15.73
N VAL A 142 -3.06 -3.44 -15.03
CA VAL A 142 -3.80 -3.67 -13.78
C VAL A 142 -5.08 -4.48 -14.03
N ALA A 143 -5.81 -4.19 -15.12
CA ALA A 143 -7.00 -4.95 -15.49
C ALA A 143 -6.66 -6.42 -15.79
N THR A 144 -5.53 -6.68 -16.47
CA THR A 144 -5.04 -8.04 -16.72
C THR A 144 -4.71 -8.73 -15.40
N TYR A 145 -4.00 -8.06 -14.49
CA TYR A 145 -3.69 -8.63 -13.17
C TYR A 145 -4.95 -9.00 -12.38
N LEU A 146 -5.97 -8.14 -12.40
CA LEU A 146 -7.25 -8.39 -11.72
C LEU A 146 -8.09 -9.47 -12.43
N GLY A 147 -8.08 -9.51 -13.77
CA GLY A 147 -8.84 -10.47 -14.57
C GLY A 147 -8.33 -11.91 -14.50
N HIS A 148 -7.09 -12.15 -14.04
CA HIS A 148 -6.61 -13.51 -13.74
C HIS A 148 -7.36 -14.16 -12.57
N ASP A 149 -8.26 -13.46 -11.87
CA ASP A 149 -9.07 -14.01 -10.78
C ASP A 149 -10.43 -14.58 -11.24
N ASP A 150 -10.83 -14.35 -12.51
CA ASP A 150 -12.18 -14.64 -13.02
C ASP A 150 -12.27 -15.87 -13.97
N GLU A 151 -11.17 -16.62 -14.21
CA GLU A 151 -11.12 -17.77 -15.15
C GLU A 151 -10.71 -19.09 -14.48
#